data_AF-A0A3C1SAI7-F1
#
_entry.id   AF-A0A3C1SAI7-F1
#
_cell.length_a   1.000
_cell.length_b   1.000
_cell.length_c   1.000
_cell.angle_alpha   90.00
_cell.angle_beta   90.00
_cell.angle_gamma   90.00
#
_symmetry.space_group_name_H-M   'P 1'
#
loop_
_entity.id
_entity.type
_entity.pdbx_description
1 polymer ?
#
loop_
_entity_poly.entity_id
_entity_poly.type
_entity_poly.pdbx_seq_one_letter_code
_entity_poly.pdbx_strand_id
1 'polypeptide(L)' 'MQTQVHIGMEEFLTALEPLIRRVVQEELENVVRRKPQIFYVESDMPIYEDMKDIGKRKKQGKIKLYSHKEVWGE' A
#
# COMPACT_ATOMS: atom_id res chain seq x y z
N MET A 1 -24.52 -12.86 -33.07
CA MET A 1 -24.30 -11.40 -33.19
C MET A 1 -23.22 -11.04 -32.19
N GLN A 2 -22.05 -10.59 -32.66
CA GLN A 2 -20.99 -10.10 -31.77
C GLN A 2 -21.28 -8.62 -31.49
N THR A 3 -21.63 -8.32 -30.24
CA THR A 3 -21.86 -6.94 -29.80
C THR A 3 -20.51 -6.27 -29.63
N GLN A 4 -20.11 -5.43 -30.58
CA GLN A 4 -18.97 -4.53 -30.38
C GLN A 4 -19.39 -3.45 -29.38
N VAL A 5 -18.84 -3.52 -28.17
CA VAL A 5 -18.97 -2.46 -27.17
C VAL A 5 -17.93 -1.40 -27.52
N HIS A 6 -18.38 -0.27 -28.06
CA HIS A 6 -17.52 0.92 -28.21
C HIS A 6 -17.40 1.57 -26.83
N ILE A 7 -16.42 1.11 -26.05
CA ILE A 7 -16.05 1.77 -24.79
C ILE A 7 -15.22 3.00 -25.17
N GLY A 8 -15.62 4.18 -24.68
CA GLY A 8 -14.81 5.38 -24.85
C GLY A 8 -13.45 5.20 -24.18
N MET A 9 -12.37 5.71 -24.78
CA MET A 9 -11.01 5.54 -24.24
C MET A 9 -10.92 5.98 -22.76
N GLU A 10 -11.64 7.02 -22.37
CA GLU A 10 -11.70 7.52 -20.99
C GLU A 10 -12.42 6.55 -20.03
N GLU A 11 -13.53 5.94 -20.45
CA GLU A 11 -14.24 4.93 -19.67
C GLU A 11 -13.39 3.67 -19.48
N PHE A 12 -12.65 3.29 -20.52
CA PHE A 12 -11.71 2.18 -20.47
C PHE A 12 -10.57 2.44 -19.48
N LEU A 13 -9.96 3.63 -19.52
CA LEU A 13 -8.91 4.02 -18.58
C LEU A 13 -9.42 4.09 -17.13
N THR A 14 -10.62 4.63 -16.94
CA THR A 14 -11.28 4.69 -15.63
C THR A 14 -11.54 3.30 -15.06
N ALA A 15 -11.97 2.36 -15.89
CA ALA A 15 -12.18 0.98 -15.48
C ALA A 15 -10.87 0.22 -15.21
N LEU A 16 -9.78 0.59 -15.90
CA LEU A 16 -8.50 -0.08 -15.80
C LEU A 16 -7.66 0.38 -14.60
N GLU A 17 -7.79 1.65 -14.19
CA GLU A 17 -7.07 2.20 -13.04
C GLU A 17 -7.18 1.35 -11.76
N PRO A 18 -8.38 0.95 -11.27
CA PRO A 18 -8.47 0.14 -10.06
C PRO A 18 -7.83 -1.25 -10.22
N LEU A 19 -7.86 -1.82 -11.43
CA LEU A 19 -7.23 -3.10 -11.72
C LEU A 19 -5.71 -2.99 -11.68
N ILE A 20 -5.15 -1.96 -12.33
CA ILE A 20 -3.70 -1.70 -12.29
C ILE A 20 -3.26 -1.42 -10.85
N ARG A 21 -4.00 -0.57 -10.13
CA ARG A 21 -3.71 -0.24 -8.73
C ARG A 21 -3.65 -1.49 -7.86
N ARG A 22 -4.64 -2.39 -8.00
CA ARG A 22 -4.68 -3.65 -7.27
C ARG A 22 -3.49 -4.54 -7.60
N VAL A 23 -3.18 -4.75 -8.88
CA VAL A 23 -2.03 -5.58 -9.30
C VAL A 23 -0.72 -5.02 -8.77
N VAL A 24 -0.52 -3.71 -8.86
CA VAL A 24 0.68 -3.04 -8.33
C VAL A 24 0.77 -3.23 -6.81
N GLN A 25 -0.33 -3.09 -6.07
CA GLN A 25 -0.35 -3.32 -4.62
C GLN A 25 0.00 -4.77 -4.27
N GLU A 26 -0.63 -5.75 -4.93
CA GLU A 26 -0.36 -7.18 -4.70
C GLU A 26 1.12 -7.53 -4.98
N GLU A 27 1.69 -6.96 -6.04
CA GLU A 27 3.10 -7.17 -6.37
C GLU A 27 4.05 -6.49 -5.36
N LEU A 28 3.73 -5.27 -4.90
CA LEU A 28 4.49 -4.60 -3.85
C LEU A 28 4.45 -5.39 -2.54
N GLU A 29 3.28 -5.91 -2.14
CA GLU A 29 3.15 -6.78 -0.98
C GLU A 29 3.96 -8.06 -1.12
N ASN A 30 3.95 -8.67 -2.30
CA ASN A 30 4.77 -9.84 -2.61
C ASN A 30 6.27 -9.53 -2.46
N VAL A 31 6.71 -8.36 -2.92
CA VAL A 31 8.11 -7.90 -2.77
C VAL A 31 8.45 -7.69 -1.29
N VAL A 32 7.61 -6.99 -0.54
CA VAL A 32 7.78 -6.78 0.92
C VAL A 32 7.89 -8.12 1.65
N ARG A 33 7.00 -9.07 1.34
CA ARG A 33 6.98 -10.39 1.99
C ARG A 33 8.23 -11.22 1.68
N ARG A 34 8.70 -11.20 0.42
CA ARG A 34 9.85 -12.00 -0.02
C ARG A 34 11.19 -11.38 0.39
N LYS A 35 11.24 -10.06 0.56
CA LYS A 35 12.44 -9.31 0.93
C LYS A 35 12.07 -8.26 1.98
N PRO A 36 11.83 -8.67 3.23
CA PRO A 36 11.42 -7.76 4.31
C PRO A 36 12.43 -6.64 4.57
N GLN A 37 13.69 -6.84 4.18
CA GLN A 37 14.76 -5.84 4.22
C GLN A 37 14.78 -4.83 3.04
N ILE A 38 13.79 -4.77 2.15
CA ILE A 38 13.73 -3.74 1.08
C ILE A 38 13.16 -2.42 1.57
N PHE A 39 12.22 -2.44 2.51
CA PHE A 39 11.59 -1.23 3.05
C PHE A 39 12.17 -0.92 4.43
N TYR A 40 13.41 -0.44 4.45
CA TYR A 40 14.01 0.19 5.61
C TYR A 40 13.95 1.71 5.43
N VAL A 41 13.70 2.40 6.54
CA VAL A 41 13.80 3.85 6.58
C VAL A 41 15.24 4.17 6.96
N GLU A 42 15.98 4.79 6.03
CA GLU A 42 17.36 5.23 6.26
C GLU A 42 17.39 6.54 7.06
N SER A 43 18.50 6.80 7.76
CA SER A 43 18.64 7.96 8.64
C SER A 43 18.62 9.31 7.93
N ASP A 44 18.89 9.32 6.62
CA ASP A 44 18.83 10.50 5.76
C ASP A 44 17.43 10.76 5.20
N MET A 45 16.49 9.80 5.35
CA MET A 45 15.12 9.97 4.90
C MET A 45 14.35 10.92 5.84
N PRO A 46 13.54 11.85 5.31
CA PRO A 46 12.81 12.83 6.13
C PRO A 46 11.91 12.23 7.22
N ILE A 47 11.40 11.01 7.01
CA ILE A 47 10.47 10.35 7.94
C ILE A 47 11.17 9.60 9.07
N TYR A 48 12.51 9.52 9.05
CA TYR A 48 13.26 8.62 9.93
C TYR A 48 13.02 8.88 11.41
N GLU A 49 13.18 10.14 11.83
CA GLU A 49 12.99 10.52 13.23
C GLU A 49 11.53 10.34 13.68
N ASP A 50 10.57 10.58 12.79
CA ASP A 50 9.15 10.35 13.07
C ASP A 50 8.86 8.86 13.30
N MET A 51 9.39 7.97 12.45
CA MET A 51 9.21 6.52 12.60
C MET A 51 9.87 6.00 13.88
N LYS A 52 11.03 6.56 14.25
CA LYS A 52 11.73 6.24 15.50
C LYS A 52 10.92 6.68 16.72
N ASP A 53 10.35 7.88 16.69
CA ASP A 53 9.50 8.40 17.77
C ASP A 53 8.20 7.58 17.91
N ILE A 54 7.54 7.25 16.79
CA ILE A 54 6.38 6.34 16.78
C ILE A 54 6.75 4.99 17.40
N GLY A 55 7.89 4.41 17.01
CA GLY A 55 8.38 3.15 17.59
C GLY A 55 8.62 3.26 19.10
N LYS A 56 9.18 4.37 19.57
CA LYS A 56 9.40 4.64 21.01
C LYS A 56 8.07 4.75 21.76
N ARG A 57 7.11 5.51 21.23
CA ARG A 57 5.78 5.68 21.84
C ARG A 57 5.00 4.36 21.91
N LYS A 58 5.12 3.52 20.87
CA LYS A 58 4.53 2.16 20.86
C LYS A 58 5.10 1.30 21.99
N LYS A 59 6.43 1.26 22.14
CA LYS A 59 7.11 0.49 23.22
C LYS A 59 6.71 0.98 24.62
N GLN A 60 6.40 2.26 24.75
CA GLN A 60 5.93 2.86 26.01
C GLN A 60 4.43 2.67 26.25
N GLY A 61 3.69 1.99 25.34
CA GLY A 61 2.24 1.83 25.44
C GLY A 61 1.45 3.13 25.26
N LYS A 62 2.07 4.20 24.77
CA LYS A 62 1.43 5.51 24.59
C LYS A 62 0.57 5.61 23.34
N ILE A 63 0.81 4.74 22.37
CA ILE A 63 0.04 4.65 21.12
C ILE A 63 -0.25 3.19 20.81
N LYS A 64 -1.41 2.94 20.20
CA LYS A 64 -1.78 1.64 19.64
C LYS A 64 -1.68 1.73 18.12
N LEU A 65 -0.95 0.79 17.51
CA LEU A 65 -0.91 0.64 16.06
C LEU A 65 -1.88 -0.46 15.68
N TYR A 66 -2.68 -0.21 14.64
CA TYR A 66 -3.60 -1.17 14.07
C TYR A 66 -3.05 -1.63 12.73
N SER A 67 -3.16 -2.93 12.47
CA SER A 67 -2.92 -3.50 11.15
C SER A 67 -3.97 -3.05 10.16
N HIS A 68 -3.66 -3.17 8.86
CA HIS A 68 -4.62 -2.90 7.79
C HIS A 68 -5.93 -3.69 7.98
N LYS A 69 -5.82 -4.98 8.30
CA LYS A 69 -6.96 -5.86 8.60
C LYS A 69 -7.81 -5.36 9.77
N GLU A 70 -7.20 -4.85 10.83
CA GLU A 70 -7.93 -4.32 11.98
C GLU A 70 -8.75 -3.05 11.64
N VAL A 71 -8.33 -2.29 10.63
CA VAL A 71 -9.01 -1.05 10.22
C VAL A 71 -10.04 -1.30 9.12
N TRP A 72 -9.72 -2.16 8.15
CA TRP A 72 -10.50 -2.30 6.90
C TRP A 72 -11.25 -3.64 6.77
N GLY A 73 -10.95 -4.64 7.61
CA GLY A 73 -11.76 -5.85 7.73
C GLY A 73 -11.63 -6.87 6.60
N GLU A 74 -10.61 -6.79 5.75
CA GLU A 74 -10.34 -7.78 4.68
C GLU A 74 -9.82 -9.14 5.19
#